data_AF-A0A0L0NDD5-F1
#
_entry.id   AF-A0A0L0NDD5-F1
#
_cell.length_a   1.000
_cell.length_b   1.000
_cell.length_c   1.000
_cell.angle_alpha   90.00
_cell.angle_beta   90.00
_cell.angle_gamma   90.00
#
_symmetry.space_group_name_H-M   'P 1'
#
loop_
_entity.id
_entity.type
_entity.pdbx_description
1 polymer ?
#
loop_
_entity_poly.entity_id
_entity_poly.type
_entity_poly.pdbx_seq_one_letter_code
_entity_poly.pdbx_strand_id
1 'polypeptide(L)'
;MHSSSQMPSPSSPSSQPQPSRLDSLAAAAAANPQTGTSFCLDQTPCNDITLSQHTKSGYYVRPEPTPEEAEVYLSKFRDWLTNFPFMHMPPGLTAKDLRRERPFLWMVREEVARRLVLNHERTMDMLLGLLAYLGWATMNTGPGTKPFLILYSQMAATILFEMGLTRTPEEEQQCGLYLRVWSIRPAPPPKIRTMEERRAVLAFWFCTSVCTSFIGKMEALGSTSHMDDCLAVLERDGEEPLDEVLVALVKIQLIGEEAHKLLRREVAGETGQGPTYIFKAGLQSRLNEIQQRLPAKLHSHYVVQSQMYSVEAQVHSISLFADQSIPETMRISAKYACTKAARAWFDTFFAVPLMEVPGLPFAVYVSMSHMQAILYRLTTSEDPA
;
A
#
# COMPACT_ATOMS: atom_id res chain seq x y z
N MET A 1 -10.38 89.27 34.18
CA MET A 1 -11.32 88.56 35.08
C MET A 1 -12.18 87.64 34.23
N HIS A 2 -12.28 86.34 34.60
CA HIS A 2 -13.32 85.34 34.23
C HIS A 2 -13.75 85.17 32.74
N SER A 3 -14.06 83.96 32.22
CA SER A 3 -13.92 82.58 32.72
C SER A 3 -14.21 81.54 31.62
N SER A 4 -13.63 80.34 31.75
CA SER A 4 -14.22 79.01 31.43
C SER A 4 -14.50 78.52 29.98
N SER A 5 -13.79 77.42 29.65
CA SER A 5 -14.33 76.09 29.22
C SER A 5 -14.25 75.57 27.77
N GLN A 6 -13.80 74.31 27.71
CA GLN A 6 -14.03 73.21 26.74
C GLN A 6 -13.22 73.09 25.42
N MET A 7 -12.93 71.81 25.12
CA MET A 7 -12.18 71.19 24.01
C MET A 7 -13.12 70.21 23.27
N PRO A 8 -12.73 69.52 22.16
CA PRO A 8 -11.86 69.91 21.05
C PRO A 8 -12.42 69.49 19.66
N SER A 9 -11.67 69.78 18.58
CA SER A 9 -11.41 68.94 17.37
C SER A 9 -11.50 69.69 16.02
N PRO A 10 -10.57 69.39 15.10
CA PRO A 10 -10.87 69.50 13.66
C PRO A 10 -10.32 68.35 12.79
N SER A 11 -11.15 67.93 11.82
CA SER A 11 -10.85 67.51 10.44
C SER A 11 -9.66 66.61 10.05
N SER A 12 -10.00 65.55 9.29
CA SER A 12 -9.20 64.83 8.25
C SER A 12 -8.80 65.75 7.06
N PRO A 13 -8.23 65.30 5.90
CA PRO A 13 -7.85 63.94 5.45
C PRO A 13 -6.51 63.83 4.65
N SER A 14 -6.10 62.60 4.28
CA SER A 14 -5.65 62.16 2.92
C SER A 14 -4.97 60.77 2.97
N SER A 15 -4.62 60.19 1.81
CA SER A 15 -4.75 58.74 1.55
C SER A 15 -3.53 58.00 0.96
N GLN A 16 -3.42 56.71 1.31
CA GLN A 16 -2.64 55.61 0.67
C GLN A 16 -1.09 55.64 0.75
N PRO A 17 -0.38 54.49 0.55
CA PRO A 17 -0.81 53.08 0.50
C PRO A 17 -0.13 52.17 1.56
N GLN A 18 -0.69 50.98 1.84
CA GLN A 18 -0.10 49.98 2.76
C GLN A 18 0.87 49.01 2.04
N PRO A 19 2.11 48.79 2.55
CA PRO A 19 2.93 47.62 2.23
C PRO A 19 2.57 46.41 3.12
N SER A 20 2.74 45.21 2.58
CA SER A 20 2.31 43.94 3.20
C SER A 20 3.36 43.33 4.14
N ARG A 21 2.92 42.45 5.06
CA ARG A 21 3.72 41.85 6.16
C ARG A 21 4.88 40.92 5.74
N LEU A 22 5.23 40.83 4.45
CA LEU A 22 6.25 39.91 3.95
C LEU A 22 7.68 40.48 4.03
N ASP A 23 7.86 41.80 3.84
CA ASP A 23 9.19 42.42 3.79
C ASP A 23 9.87 42.52 5.17
N SER A 24 9.10 42.58 6.26
CA SER A 24 9.65 42.67 7.62
C SER A 24 10.26 41.36 8.14
N LEU A 25 9.91 40.21 7.56
CA LEU A 25 10.44 38.90 7.96
C LEU A 25 11.82 38.61 7.35
N ALA A 26 12.11 39.14 6.15
CA ALA A 26 13.40 38.97 5.48
C ALA A 26 14.55 39.68 6.22
N ALA A 27 14.28 40.84 6.85
CA ALA A 27 15.28 41.58 7.62
C ALA A 27 15.65 40.90 8.96
N ALA A 28 14.72 40.17 9.58
CA ALA A 28 14.93 39.50 10.87
C ALA A 28 15.74 38.20 10.76
N ALA A 29 15.75 37.55 9.59
CA ALA A 29 16.45 36.29 9.37
C ALA A 29 17.98 36.44 9.14
N ALA A 30 18.49 37.67 8.99
CA ALA A 30 19.86 37.95 8.56
C ALA A 30 20.81 38.46 9.67
N ALA A 31 20.36 38.53 10.94
CA ALA A 31 21.16 39.06 12.05
C ALA A 31 21.25 38.09 13.24
N ASN A 32 22.46 37.70 13.60
CA ASN A 32 22.81 36.85 14.74
C ASN A 32 24.31 37.02 15.05
N PRO A 33 24.81 36.76 16.28
CA PRO A 33 24.27 37.00 17.62
C PRO A 33 25.08 38.09 18.38
N GLN A 34 24.64 38.52 19.57
CA GLN A 34 25.42 38.41 20.84
C GLN A 34 24.89 39.28 22.02
N THR A 35 25.04 38.71 23.22
CA THR A 35 25.25 39.36 24.55
C THR A 35 24.32 40.45 25.10
N GLY A 36 23.81 40.24 26.32
CA GLY A 36 23.72 41.31 27.33
C GLY A 36 22.49 41.32 28.26
N THR A 37 22.69 40.95 29.53
CA THR A 37 22.00 41.46 30.75
C THR A 37 20.45 41.63 30.74
N SER A 38 19.67 40.81 31.44
CA SER A 38 19.53 40.68 32.93
C SER A 38 18.59 41.72 33.58
N PHE A 39 17.45 41.25 34.08
CA PHE A 39 16.80 41.72 35.32
C PHE A 39 16.12 40.54 36.02
N CYS A 40 16.21 40.48 37.36
CA CYS A 40 15.81 39.35 38.21
C CYS A 40 15.01 39.84 39.46
N LEU A 41 14.59 38.88 40.31
CA LEU A 41 13.92 39.00 41.62
C LEU A 41 12.38 39.20 41.51
N ASP A 42 11.50 38.51 42.24
CA ASP A 42 11.59 37.57 43.40
C ASP A 42 10.33 36.64 43.39
N GLN A 43 10.20 35.48 44.07
CA GLN A 43 11.08 34.64 44.93
C GLN A 43 10.63 33.14 44.86
N THR A 44 11.01 32.27 45.82
CA THR A 44 10.63 30.82 45.89
C THR A 44 10.02 30.44 47.27
N PRO A 45 9.56 29.18 47.49
CA PRO A 45 10.48 28.13 47.99
C PRO A 45 10.42 26.79 47.22
N CYS A 46 11.50 26.01 47.33
CA CYS A 46 11.70 24.71 46.68
C CYS A 46 11.21 23.50 47.50
N ASN A 47 10.93 22.39 46.80
CA ASN A 47 11.54 21.04 46.92
C ASN A 47 10.69 20.05 46.09
N ASP A 48 11.20 19.03 45.39
CA ASP A 48 12.58 18.53 45.32
C ASP A 48 12.93 17.98 43.92
N ILE A 49 14.21 17.70 43.69
CA ILE A 49 14.81 17.50 42.35
C ILE A 49 14.80 16.03 41.91
N THR A 50 14.38 15.76 40.66
CA THR A 50 15.19 14.89 39.78
C THR A 50 15.08 15.28 38.31
N LEU A 51 16.22 15.62 37.71
CA LEU A 51 16.37 16.17 36.37
C LEU A 51 16.69 15.07 35.34
N SER A 52 15.98 15.04 34.22
CA SER A 52 16.51 14.60 32.89
C SER A 52 15.45 14.90 31.82
N GLN A 53 15.45 16.11 31.26
CA GLN A 53 16.13 16.42 30.00
C GLN A 53 15.61 15.65 28.77
N HIS A 54 14.65 16.31 28.11
CA HIS A 54 14.63 16.62 26.67
C HIS A 54 14.66 15.52 25.58
N THR A 55 14.04 15.91 24.46
CA THR A 55 14.12 15.30 23.12
C THR A 55 13.62 13.85 23.00
N LYS A 56 12.30 13.71 22.83
CA LYS A 56 11.73 12.61 22.03
C LYS A 56 10.94 13.16 20.86
N SER A 57 11.30 12.65 19.68
CA SER A 57 10.66 12.86 18.38
C SER A 57 9.13 12.88 18.48
N GLY A 58 8.51 13.87 17.85
CA GLY A 58 7.05 14.03 17.75
C GLY A 58 6.41 12.98 16.85
N TYR A 59 6.37 11.74 17.31
CA TYR A 59 5.51 10.71 16.74
C TYR A 59 4.07 11.01 17.12
N TYR A 60 3.25 11.43 16.15
CA TYR A 60 1.81 11.52 16.33
C TYR A 60 1.23 10.12 16.58
N VAL A 61 0.93 9.83 17.84
CA VAL A 61 0.14 8.66 18.24
C VAL A 61 -1.32 8.99 17.94
N ARG A 62 -1.92 8.29 16.97
CA ARG A 62 -3.35 8.40 16.68
C ARG A 62 -4.13 7.87 17.89
N PRO A 63 -5.14 8.59 18.42
CA PRO A 63 -6.00 8.08 19.49
C PRO A 63 -6.69 6.77 19.09
N GLU A 64 -6.97 5.89 20.07
CA GLU A 64 -7.89 4.77 19.83
C GLU A 64 -9.28 5.31 19.44
N PRO A 65 -9.97 4.70 18.46
CA PRO A 65 -11.30 5.10 18.07
C PRO A 65 -12.34 4.71 19.14
N THR A 66 -13.45 5.46 19.19
CA THR A 66 -14.54 5.19 20.14
C THR A 66 -15.27 3.88 19.80
N PRO A 67 -16.04 3.27 20.73
CA PRO A 67 -16.81 2.06 20.44
C PRO A 67 -17.82 2.24 19.29
N GLU A 68 -18.40 3.43 19.16
CA GLU A 68 -19.34 3.78 18.09
C GLU A 68 -18.63 3.92 16.74
N GLU A 69 -17.47 4.58 16.71
CA GLU A 69 -16.60 4.61 15.53
C GLU A 69 -16.11 3.22 15.14
N ALA A 70 -15.82 2.35 16.11
CA ALA A 70 -15.38 0.98 15.90
C ALA A 70 -16.42 0.13 15.15
N GLU A 71 -17.70 0.21 15.51
CA GLU A 71 -18.78 -0.46 14.79
C GLU A 71 -18.96 0.12 13.38
N VAL A 72 -18.81 1.44 13.20
CA VAL A 72 -18.86 2.08 11.87
C VAL A 72 -17.68 1.62 10.99
N TYR A 73 -16.47 1.52 11.55
CA TYR A 73 -15.31 0.98 10.83
C TYR A 73 -15.48 -0.51 10.52
N LEU A 74 -16.07 -1.31 11.41
CA LEU A 74 -16.32 -2.72 11.16
C LEU A 74 -17.40 -2.93 10.09
N SER A 75 -18.48 -2.14 10.09
CA SER A 75 -19.48 -2.15 9.02
C SER A 75 -18.82 -1.83 7.68
N LYS A 76 -18.05 -0.74 7.62
CA LYS A 76 -17.29 -0.39 6.41
C LYS A 76 -16.31 -1.48 6.00
N PHE A 77 -15.61 -2.11 6.94
CA PHE A 77 -14.67 -3.19 6.65
C PHE A 77 -15.37 -4.44 6.07
N ARG A 78 -16.63 -4.73 6.46
CA ARG A 78 -17.47 -5.74 5.78
C ARG A 78 -17.80 -5.32 4.35
N ASP A 79 -18.23 -4.08 4.16
CA ASP A 79 -18.55 -3.53 2.85
C ASP A 79 -17.30 -3.55 1.94
N TRP A 80 -16.11 -3.34 2.50
CA TRP A 80 -14.83 -3.38 1.79
C TRP A 80 -14.32 -4.81 1.52
N LEU A 81 -14.61 -5.79 2.38
CA LEU A 81 -14.30 -7.20 2.09
C LEU A 81 -14.98 -7.69 0.82
N THR A 82 -16.14 -7.13 0.43
CA THR A 82 -16.76 -7.45 -0.87
C THR A 82 -15.87 -7.08 -2.06
N ASN A 83 -14.96 -6.12 -1.90
CA ASN A 83 -14.02 -5.65 -2.91
C ASN A 83 -12.63 -6.30 -2.82
N PHE A 84 -12.21 -6.80 -1.65
CA PHE A 84 -10.96 -7.58 -1.49
C PHE A 84 -11.07 -8.65 -0.39
N PRO A 85 -11.37 -9.91 -0.77
CA PRO A 85 -11.89 -10.92 0.15
C PRO A 85 -10.86 -11.99 0.55
N PHE A 86 -9.98 -11.69 1.51
CA PHE A 86 -9.02 -12.69 2.05
C PHE A 86 -9.47 -13.31 3.39
N MET A 87 -10.63 -12.90 3.94
CA MET A 87 -11.16 -13.40 5.20
C MET A 87 -12.70 -13.33 5.25
N HIS A 88 -13.33 -14.27 5.93
CA HIS A 88 -14.77 -14.28 6.17
C HIS A 88 -15.11 -13.63 7.53
N MET A 89 -16.05 -12.68 7.56
CA MET A 89 -16.56 -12.05 8.78
C MET A 89 -18.08 -12.29 8.94
N PRO A 90 -18.53 -13.04 9.96
CA PRO A 90 -19.95 -13.26 10.19
C PRO A 90 -20.72 -11.94 10.37
N PRO A 91 -21.96 -11.81 9.87
CA PRO A 91 -22.72 -10.56 9.96
C PRO A 91 -23.11 -10.16 11.40
N GLY A 92 -23.14 -11.11 12.34
CA GLY A 92 -23.46 -10.86 13.76
C GLY A 92 -22.28 -10.43 14.65
N LEU A 93 -21.05 -10.36 14.14
CA LEU A 93 -19.86 -10.02 14.94
C LEU A 93 -19.83 -8.50 15.25
N THR A 94 -19.85 -8.10 16.52
CA THR A 94 -19.67 -6.67 16.87
C THR A 94 -18.19 -6.28 16.89
N ALA A 95 -17.83 -5.00 16.80
CA ALA A 95 -16.47 -4.53 16.98
C ALA A 95 -15.96 -4.80 18.41
N LYS A 96 -16.87 -4.85 19.39
CA LYS A 96 -16.58 -5.33 20.74
C LYS A 96 -16.23 -6.82 20.78
N ASP A 97 -16.96 -7.67 20.05
CA ASP A 97 -16.64 -9.10 19.94
C ASP A 97 -15.36 -9.32 19.13
N LEU A 98 -15.14 -8.56 18.05
CA LEU A 98 -13.90 -8.58 17.28
C LEU A 98 -12.69 -8.15 18.13
N ARG A 99 -12.82 -7.12 18.96
CA ARG A 99 -11.77 -6.71 19.92
C ARG A 99 -11.52 -7.77 21.01
N ARG A 100 -12.50 -8.63 21.32
CA ARG A 100 -12.37 -9.77 22.25
C ARG A 100 -11.75 -11.01 21.59
N GLU A 101 -12.18 -11.34 20.37
CA GLU A 101 -11.91 -12.62 19.71
C GLU A 101 -10.75 -12.56 18.72
N ARG A 102 -10.53 -11.42 18.05
CA ARG A 102 -9.39 -11.16 17.15
C ARG A 102 -8.72 -9.81 17.45
N PRO A 103 -8.20 -9.58 18.68
CA PRO A 103 -7.60 -8.31 19.11
C PRO A 103 -6.43 -7.81 18.24
N PHE A 104 -5.78 -8.70 17.48
CA PHE A 104 -4.71 -8.35 16.55
C PHE A 104 -5.19 -7.57 15.33
N LEU A 105 -6.32 -7.98 14.76
CA LEU A 105 -6.91 -7.33 13.60
C LEU A 105 -7.34 -5.88 13.93
N TRP A 106 -7.61 -5.64 15.22
CA TRP A 106 -7.94 -4.33 15.78
C TRP A 106 -6.72 -3.42 16.01
N MET A 107 -5.52 -3.94 16.35
CA MET A 107 -4.38 -3.14 16.85
C MET A 107 -3.02 -3.50 16.22
N VAL A 108 -2.92 -3.40 14.88
CA VAL A 108 -1.77 -3.88 14.08
C VAL A 108 -0.41 -3.19 14.41
N ARG A 109 -0.39 -2.05 15.12
CA ARG A 109 0.88 -1.28 15.33
C ARG A 109 1.64 -1.62 16.61
N GLU A 110 0.99 -1.58 17.77
CA GLU A 110 1.66 -1.77 19.07
C GLU A 110 1.77 -3.26 19.44
N GLU A 111 0.70 -4.02 19.21
CA GLU A 111 0.62 -5.42 19.66
C GLU A 111 1.52 -6.35 18.82
N VAL A 112 1.76 -6.04 17.54
CA VAL A 112 2.69 -6.81 16.70
C VAL A 112 4.13 -6.61 17.17
N ALA A 113 4.53 -5.38 17.52
CA ALA A 113 5.84 -5.10 18.09
C ALA A 113 6.04 -5.82 19.44
N ARG A 114 5.01 -5.85 20.28
CA ARG A 114 5.07 -6.55 21.57
C ARG A 114 5.12 -8.07 21.40
N ARG A 115 4.22 -8.66 20.61
CA ARG A 115 4.04 -10.12 20.61
C ARG A 115 4.88 -10.90 19.60
N LEU A 116 5.19 -10.32 18.43
CA LEU A 116 6.07 -10.99 17.47
C LEU A 116 7.52 -11.00 18.01
N VAL A 117 7.96 -9.90 18.63
CA VAL A 117 9.35 -9.71 19.05
C VAL A 117 9.63 -10.19 20.48
N LEU A 118 8.67 -10.05 21.42
CA LEU A 118 8.88 -10.48 22.81
C LEU A 118 8.24 -11.85 23.10
N ASN A 119 6.99 -12.07 22.69
CA ASN A 119 6.27 -13.31 22.99
C ASN A 119 6.53 -14.45 21.99
N HIS A 120 7.15 -14.18 20.84
CA HIS A 120 7.33 -15.14 19.73
C HIS A 120 6.01 -15.78 19.27
N GLU A 121 4.88 -15.11 19.46
CA GLU A 121 3.57 -15.57 18.98
C GLU A 121 3.51 -15.41 17.46
N ARG A 122 2.97 -16.44 16.77
CA ARG A 122 2.85 -16.49 15.30
C ARG A 122 1.53 -17.17 14.98
N THR A 123 0.51 -16.42 14.60
CA THR A 123 -0.84 -16.94 14.36
C THR A 123 -1.39 -16.45 13.02
N MET A 124 -2.37 -17.19 12.48
CA MET A 124 -3.10 -16.77 11.28
C MET A 124 -3.74 -15.39 11.46
N ASP A 125 -4.28 -15.06 12.65
CA ASP A 125 -4.85 -13.73 12.92
C ASP A 125 -3.84 -12.59 12.78
N MET A 126 -2.57 -12.81 13.17
CA MET A 126 -1.50 -11.81 12.94
C MET A 126 -1.22 -11.64 11.44
N LEU A 127 -1.13 -12.75 10.70
CA LEU A 127 -0.89 -12.71 9.26
C LEU A 127 -2.03 -11.99 8.54
N LEU A 128 -3.28 -12.37 8.81
CA LEU A 128 -4.47 -11.75 8.24
C LEU A 128 -4.59 -10.26 8.62
N GLY A 129 -4.24 -9.88 9.85
CA GLY A 129 -4.20 -8.48 10.28
C GLY A 129 -3.13 -7.63 9.56
N LEU A 130 -1.95 -8.22 9.29
CA LEU A 130 -0.92 -7.57 8.48
C LEU A 130 -1.32 -7.47 7.00
N LEU A 131 -1.98 -8.50 6.45
CA LEU A 131 -2.52 -8.47 5.09
C LEU A 131 -3.64 -7.44 4.93
N ALA A 132 -4.53 -7.30 5.91
CA ALA A 132 -5.50 -6.22 5.97
C ALA A 132 -4.81 -4.84 5.98
N TYR A 133 -3.76 -4.69 6.79
CA TYR A 133 -3.01 -3.42 6.85
C TYR A 133 -2.39 -3.04 5.50
N LEU A 134 -1.79 -4.00 4.79
CA LEU A 134 -1.21 -3.80 3.46
C LEU A 134 -2.30 -3.55 2.40
N GLY A 135 -3.39 -4.32 2.45
CA GLY A 135 -4.52 -4.24 1.53
C GLY A 135 -5.21 -2.88 1.51
N TRP A 136 -5.32 -2.18 2.65
CA TRP A 136 -5.87 -0.82 2.76
C TRP A 136 -4.87 0.20 3.33
N ALA A 137 -3.60 0.12 2.92
CA ALA A 137 -2.56 1.04 3.41
C ALA A 137 -2.87 2.53 3.15
N THR A 138 -3.72 2.85 2.17
CA THR A 138 -4.31 4.19 1.94
C THR A 138 -5.17 4.66 3.12
N MET A 139 -6.08 3.83 3.62
CA MET A 139 -6.95 4.16 4.78
C MET A 139 -6.18 4.19 6.10
N ASN A 140 -5.10 3.40 6.21
CA ASN A 140 -4.30 3.29 7.42
C ASN A 140 -3.34 4.47 7.67
N THR A 141 -3.27 5.43 6.74
CA THR A 141 -2.28 6.51 6.74
C THR A 141 -2.92 7.89 6.73
N GLY A 142 -2.67 8.70 7.76
CA GLY A 142 -3.14 10.08 7.82
C GLY A 142 -2.44 11.01 6.81
N PRO A 143 -3.02 12.19 6.50
CA PRO A 143 -2.42 13.15 5.56
C PRO A 143 -0.95 13.44 5.86
N GLY A 144 -0.10 13.39 4.83
CA GLY A 144 1.34 13.66 4.94
C GLY A 144 2.19 12.57 5.58
N THR A 145 1.59 11.49 6.13
CA THR A 145 2.35 10.33 6.64
C THR A 145 2.67 9.36 5.50
N LYS A 146 3.78 8.61 5.60
CA LYS A 146 4.08 7.51 4.67
C LYS A 146 3.77 6.16 5.36
N PRO A 147 3.06 5.23 4.72
CA PRO A 147 2.82 3.90 5.30
C PRO A 147 4.15 3.13 5.41
N PHE A 148 4.33 2.40 6.51
CA PHE A 148 5.51 1.54 6.73
C PHE A 148 5.40 0.21 5.96
N LEU A 149 5.06 0.27 4.67
CA LEU A 149 4.74 -0.89 3.83
C LEU A 149 5.82 -1.97 3.85
N ILE A 150 7.09 -1.58 3.76
CA ILE A 150 8.22 -2.52 3.80
C ILE A 150 8.23 -3.27 5.14
N LEU A 151 8.12 -2.57 6.27
CA LEU A 151 8.13 -3.18 7.60
C LEU A 151 7.01 -4.23 7.72
N TYR A 152 5.77 -3.85 7.45
CA TYR A 152 4.64 -4.77 7.60
C TYR A 152 4.68 -5.93 6.58
N SER A 153 5.21 -5.70 5.37
CA SER A 153 5.46 -6.76 4.38
C SER A 153 6.50 -7.76 4.86
N GLN A 154 7.62 -7.29 5.44
CA GLN A 154 8.65 -8.18 5.98
C GLN A 154 8.18 -8.91 7.25
N MET A 155 7.38 -8.27 8.12
CA MET A 155 6.78 -8.95 9.28
C MET A 155 5.79 -10.04 8.85
N ALA A 156 4.97 -9.78 7.83
CA ALA A 156 4.08 -10.79 7.25
C ALA A 156 4.88 -11.94 6.60
N ALA A 157 5.98 -11.63 5.90
CA ALA A 157 6.89 -12.62 5.35
C ALA A 157 7.46 -13.52 6.44
N THR A 158 7.99 -12.94 7.54
CA THR A 158 8.52 -13.69 8.69
C THR A 158 7.46 -14.63 9.27
N ILE A 159 6.25 -14.15 9.56
CA ILE A 159 5.17 -14.99 10.10
C ILE A 159 4.83 -16.14 9.13
N LEU A 160 4.75 -15.84 7.83
CA LEU A 160 4.39 -16.82 6.80
C LEU A 160 5.48 -17.90 6.59
N PHE A 161 6.75 -17.51 6.65
CA PHE A 161 7.89 -18.44 6.63
C PHE A 161 7.97 -19.31 7.88
N GLU A 162 7.81 -18.71 9.06
CA GLU A 162 7.88 -19.43 10.34
C GLU A 162 6.69 -20.39 10.55
N MET A 163 5.53 -20.11 9.94
CA MET A 163 4.38 -21.04 9.86
C MET A 163 4.51 -22.05 8.70
N GLY A 164 5.61 -22.06 7.95
CA GLY A 164 5.86 -23.02 6.86
C GLY A 164 5.01 -22.83 5.59
N LEU A 165 4.23 -21.76 5.50
CA LEU A 165 3.15 -21.63 4.51
C LEU A 165 3.64 -21.40 3.07
N THR A 166 4.89 -20.98 2.83
CA THR A 166 5.43 -20.84 1.45
C THR A 166 5.78 -22.15 0.77
N ARG A 167 5.88 -23.25 1.52
CA ARG A 167 6.38 -24.55 1.04
C ARG A 167 5.26 -25.58 0.98
N THR A 168 5.41 -26.56 0.10
CA THR A 168 4.55 -27.74 0.13
C THR A 168 4.72 -28.50 1.46
N PRO A 169 3.70 -29.25 1.93
CA PRO A 169 3.82 -30.06 3.14
C PRO A 169 4.97 -31.09 3.09
N GLU A 170 5.35 -31.53 1.89
CA GLU A 170 6.44 -32.48 1.66
C GLU A 170 7.82 -31.82 1.83
N GLU A 171 8.04 -30.63 1.26
CA GLU A 171 9.27 -29.84 1.44
C GLU A 171 9.46 -29.39 2.90
N GLU A 172 8.36 -29.06 3.59
CA GLU A 172 8.37 -28.74 5.02
C GLU A 172 8.85 -29.95 5.84
N GLN A 173 8.30 -31.13 5.57
CA GLN A 173 8.69 -32.40 6.21
C GLN A 173 10.16 -32.76 5.92
N GLN A 174 10.66 -32.47 4.72
CA GLN A 174 12.04 -32.73 4.31
C GLN A 174 13.02 -31.76 4.97
N CYS A 175 12.69 -30.46 5.06
CA CYS A 175 13.54 -29.49 5.76
C CYS A 175 13.60 -29.76 7.26
N GLY A 176 12.51 -30.27 7.85
CA GLY A 176 12.48 -30.75 9.23
C GLY A 176 13.48 -31.88 9.53
N LEU A 177 13.89 -32.69 8.53
CA LEU A 177 14.85 -33.79 8.73
C LEU A 177 16.20 -33.32 9.29
N TYR A 178 16.69 -32.14 8.87
CA TYR A 178 17.96 -31.60 9.36
C TYR A 178 17.87 -31.18 10.84
N LEU A 179 16.70 -30.73 11.29
CA LEU A 179 16.40 -30.46 12.71
C LEU A 179 16.13 -31.75 13.52
N ARG A 180 15.82 -32.89 12.88
CA ARG A 180 15.60 -34.17 13.60
C ARG A 180 16.83 -34.71 14.31
N VAL A 181 18.05 -34.27 13.96
CA VAL A 181 19.27 -34.55 14.76
C VAL A 181 19.09 -34.13 16.23
N TRP A 182 18.21 -33.16 16.49
CA TRP A 182 17.94 -32.61 17.81
C TRP A 182 16.54 -32.96 18.36
N SER A 183 15.78 -33.87 17.72
CA SER A 183 14.38 -34.17 18.10
C SER A 183 14.06 -35.66 18.11
N ILE A 184 13.62 -36.16 19.27
CA ILE A 184 13.35 -37.59 19.55
C ILE A 184 11.96 -38.05 19.04
N ARG A 185 11.06 -37.12 18.69
CA ARG A 185 9.67 -37.44 18.32
C ARG A 185 9.53 -37.81 16.83
N PRO A 186 8.67 -38.79 16.48
CA PRO A 186 8.29 -39.03 15.09
C PRO A 186 7.63 -37.77 14.51
N ALA A 187 7.88 -37.50 13.22
CA ALA A 187 7.30 -36.34 12.57
C ALA A 187 5.76 -36.46 12.51
N PRO A 188 5.02 -35.36 12.75
CA PRO A 188 3.58 -35.35 12.49
C PRO A 188 3.32 -35.61 10.99
N PRO A 189 2.14 -36.16 10.64
CA PRO A 189 1.75 -36.32 9.25
C PRO A 189 1.69 -34.95 8.54
N PRO A 190 1.89 -34.90 7.21
CA PRO A 190 1.83 -33.65 6.46
C PRO A 190 0.49 -32.96 6.66
N LYS A 191 0.52 -31.74 7.19
CA LYS A 191 -0.68 -30.96 7.45
C LYS A 191 -1.29 -30.53 6.11
N ILE A 192 -2.51 -30.99 5.82
CA ILE A 192 -3.29 -30.52 4.68
C ILE A 192 -3.55 -29.02 4.90
N ARG A 193 -3.14 -28.19 3.93
CA ARG A 193 -3.27 -26.73 4.02
C ARG A 193 -4.72 -26.31 3.86
N THR A 194 -5.20 -25.50 4.79
CA THR A 194 -6.57 -24.98 4.79
C THR A 194 -6.77 -23.97 3.66
N MET A 195 -8.02 -23.73 3.27
CA MET A 195 -8.31 -22.74 2.24
C MET A 195 -8.00 -21.31 2.73
N GLU A 196 -8.14 -21.01 4.03
CA GLU A 196 -7.67 -19.75 4.64
C GLU A 196 -6.14 -19.59 4.53
N GLU A 197 -5.36 -20.64 4.76
CA GLU A 197 -3.90 -20.62 4.56
C GLU A 197 -3.54 -20.35 3.08
N ARG A 198 -4.22 -20.99 2.14
CA ARG A 198 -4.01 -20.80 0.69
C ARG A 198 -4.36 -19.37 0.25
N ARG A 199 -5.52 -18.84 0.68
CA ARG A 199 -5.95 -17.45 0.47
C ARG A 199 -4.90 -16.47 1.03
N ALA A 200 -4.39 -16.70 2.24
CA ALA A 200 -3.39 -15.84 2.86
C ALA A 200 -2.06 -15.82 2.10
N VAL A 201 -1.58 -16.96 1.59
CA VAL A 201 -0.35 -17.04 0.76
C VAL A 201 -0.52 -16.25 -0.53
N LEU A 202 -1.63 -16.44 -1.23
CA LEU A 202 -1.95 -15.77 -2.49
C LEU A 202 -2.13 -14.25 -2.31
N ALA A 203 -2.86 -13.84 -1.27
CA ALA A 203 -3.05 -12.43 -0.92
C ALA A 203 -1.73 -11.76 -0.48
N PHE A 204 -0.88 -12.45 0.28
CA PHE A 204 0.47 -11.98 0.63
C PHE A 204 1.33 -11.72 -0.61
N TRP A 205 1.37 -12.69 -1.52
CA TRP A 205 2.14 -12.55 -2.76
C TRP A 205 1.62 -11.39 -3.61
N PHE A 206 0.30 -11.28 -3.80
CA PHE A 206 -0.31 -10.18 -4.55
C PHE A 206 0.02 -8.81 -3.93
N CYS A 207 -0.22 -8.64 -2.63
CA CYS A 207 0.06 -7.38 -1.92
C CYS A 207 1.55 -7.02 -1.99
N THR A 208 2.46 -7.98 -1.83
CA THR A 208 3.91 -7.70 -1.89
C THR A 208 4.38 -7.36 -3.31
N SER A 209 3.91 -8.05 -4.34
CA SER A 209 4.18 -7.73 -5.76
C SER A 209 3.66 -6.33 -6.15
N VAL A 210 2.46 -5.96 -5.70
CA VAL A 210 1.94 -4.59 -5.84
C VAL A 210 2.85 -3.58 -5.12
N CYS A 211 3.22 -3.84 -3.86
CA CYS A 211 4.09 -2.96 -3.09
C CYS A 211 5.49 -2.80 -3.71
N THR A 212 6.08 -3.83 -4.30
CA THR A 212 7.42 -3.73 -4.92
C THR A 212 7.40 -2.92 -6.21
N SER A 213 6.30 -3.01 -6.98
CA SER A 213 6.06 -2.19 -8.18
C SER A 213 5.87 -0.70 -7.88
N PHE A 214 5.41 -0.36 -6.67
CA PHE A 214 5.21 1.02 -6.22
C PHE A 214 6.42 1.62 -5.50
N ILE A 215 7.03 0.88 -4.57
CA ILE A 215 8.04 1.40 -3.65
C ILE A 215 9.44 1.37 -4.28
N GLY A 216 9.73 0.37 -5.12
CA GLY A 216 11.05 0.18 -5.75
C GLY A 216 12.20 -0.20 -4.81
N LYS A 217 11.97 -0.33 -3.49
CA LYS A 217 12.97 -0.62 -2.45
C LYS A 217 12.81 -2.00 -1.78
N MET A 218 12.00 -2.86 -2.37
CA MET A 218 11.71 -4.20 -1.86
C MET A 218 11.65 -5.15 -3.05
N GLU A 219 12.03 -6.41 -2.84
CA GLU A 219 11.80 -7.51 -3.78
C GLU A 219 10.59 -8.32 -3.32
N ALA A 220 9.77 -8.75 -4.28
CA ALA A 220 8.61 -9.59 -4.00
C ALA A 220 9.08 -11.01 -3.67
N LEU A 221 8.24 -11.77 -2.96
CA LEU A 221 8.42 -13.21 -2.95
C LEU A 221 8.30 -13.72 -4.40
N GLY A 222 9.24 -14.56 -4.84
CA GLY A 222 9.10 -15.23 -6.13
C GLY A 222 7.84 -16.11 -6.15
N SER A 223 7.23 -16.28 -7.34
CA SER A 223 6.21 -17.32 -7.54
C SER A 223 6.84 -18.67 -7.19
N THR A 224 6.26 -19.40 -6.24
CA THR A 224 6.72 -20.74 -5.85
C THR A 224 5.79 -21.80 -6.42
N SER A 225 6.28 -23.01 -6.66
CA SER A 225 5.43 -24.14 -7.09
C SER A 225 4.26 -24.37 -6.13
N HIS A 226 4.47 -24.17 -4.82
CA HIS A 226 3.40 -24.27 -3.85
C HIS A 226 2.31 -23.18 -4.03
N MET A 227 2.68 -21.99 -4.49
CA MET A 227 1.71 -20.94 -4.80
C MET A 227 0.87 -21.28 -6.03
N ASP A 228 1.48 -21.90 -7.04
CA ASP A 228 0.77 -22.41 -8.21
C ASP A 228 -0.22 -23.53 -7.81
N ASP A 229 0.19 -24.45 -6.90
CA ASP A 229 -0.70 -25.45 -6.30
C ASP A 229 -1.84 -24.80 -5.51
N CYS A 230 -1.57 -23.74 -4.74
CA CYS A 230 -2.58 -23.00 -4.00
C CYS A 230 -3.60 -22.34 -4.93
N LEU A 231 -3.13 -21.74 -6.02
CA LEU A 231 -3.97 -21.10 -7.04
C LEU A 231 -4.84 -22.13 -7.77
N ALA A 232 -4.27 -23.28 -8.15
CA ALA A 232 -5.00 -24.35 -8.82
C ALA A 232 -6.06 -25.01 -7.92
N VAL A 233 -5.77 -25.22 -6.63
CA VAL A 233 -6.76 -25.70 -5.66
C VAL A 233 -7.85 -24.66 -5.42
N LEU A 234 -7.51 -23.37 -5.29
CA LEU A 234 -8.49 -22.31 -5.06
C LEU A 234 -9.42 -22.11 -6.28
N GLU A 235 -8.93 -22.32 -7.49
CA GLU A 235 -9.74 -22.27 -8.72
C GLU A 235 -10.66 -23.49 -8.88
N ARG A 236 -10.23 -24.68 -8.44
CA ARG A 236 -11.00 -25.93 -8.59
C ARG A 236 -12.01 -26.17 -7.47
N ASP A 237 -11.59 -25.93 -6.23
CA ASP A 237 -12.29 -26.31 -5.00
C ASP A 237 -12.74 -25.08 -4.18
N GLY A 238 -12.90 -23.92 -4.83
CA GLY A 238 -13.27 -22.66 -4.18
C GLY A 238 -14.54 -22.77 -3.32
N GLU A 239 -14.44 -22.34 -2.06
CA GLU A 239 -15.54 -22.44 -1.09
C GLU A 239 -16.39 -21.16 -1.08
N GLU A 240 -15.75 -20.02 -1.36
CA GLU A 240 -16.36 -18.69 -1.24
C GLU A 240 -16.55 -18.07 -2.64
N PRO A 241 -17.68 -17.38 -2.94
CA PRO A 241 -17.94 -16.74 -4.24
C PRO A 241 -16.87 -15.73 -4.69
N LEU A 242 -16.10 -15.31 -3.70
CA LEU A 242 -15.08 -14.28 -3.68
C LEU A 242 -13.66 -14.83 -3.95
N ASP A 243 -13.46 -16.15 -3.83
CA ASP A 243 -12.20 -16.83 -4.19
C ASP A 243 -11.83 -16.58 -5.65
N GLU A 244 -12.82 -16.59 -6.54
CA GLU A 244 -12.65 -16.31 -7.98
C GLU A 244 -12.07 -14.89 -8.24
N VAL A 245 -12.39 -13.91 -7.38
CA VAL A 245 -11.82 -12.55 -7.48
C VAL A 245 -10.32 -12.59 -7.18
N LEU A 246 -9.94 -13.27 -6.09
CA LEU A 246 -8.53 -13.41 -5.70
C LEU A 246 -7.73 -14.20 -6.76
N VAL A 247 -8.29 -15.30 -7.29
CA VAL A 247 -7.70 -16.08 -8.39
C VAL A 247 -7.46 -15.20 -9.62
N ALA A 248 -8.45 -14.40 -10.03
CA ALA A 248 -8.31 -13.49 -11.16
C ALA A 248 -7.23 -12.42 -10.93
N LEU A 249 -7.22 -11.77 -9.76
CA LEU A 249 -6.23 -10.74 -9.42
C LEU A 249 -4.80 -11.29 -9.40
N VAL A 250 -4.59 -12.47 -8.83
CA VAL A 250 -3.27 -13.15 -8.82
C VAL A 250 -2.82 -13.50 -10.24
N LYS A 251 -3.70 -14.11 -11.05
CA LYS A 251 -3.37 -14.48 -12.44
C LYS A 251 -2.98 -13.27 -13.30
N ILE A 252 -3.67 -12.15 -13.13
CA ILE A 252 -3.34 -10.89 -13.83
C ILE A 252 -2.01 -10.33 -13.30
N GLN A 253 -1.81 -10.28 -11.97
CA GLN A 253 -0.58 -9.76 -11.37
C GLN A 253 0.66 -10.62 -11.67
N LEU A 254 0.53 -11.91 -11.94
CA LEU A 254 1.64 -12.76 -12.41
C LEU A 254 2.23 -12.25 -13.74
N ILE A 255 1.38 -11.76 -14.65
CA ILE A 255 1.82 -11.09 -15.89
C ILE A 255 2.39 -9.70 -15.57
N GLY A 256 1.76 -8.96 -14.65
CA GLY A 256 2.23 -7.64 -14.19
C GLY A 256 3.64 -7.66 -13.57
N GLU A 257 3.95 -8.65 -12.73
CA GLU A 257 5.26 -8.86 -12.12
C GLU A 257 6.34 -9.15 -13.18
N GLU A 258 6.01 -9.92 -14.22
CA GLU A 258 6.90 -10.21 -15.36
C GLU A 258 7.15 -8.94 -16.20
N ALA A 259 6.09 -8.17 -16.50
CA ALA A 259 6.20 -6.88 -17.18
C ALA A 259 7.02 -5.86 -16.37
N HIS A 260 6.82 -5.79 -15.05
CA HIS A 260 7.55 -4.91 -14.15
C HIS A 260 9.04 -5.27 -14.07
N LYS A 261 9.40 -6.55 -14.10
CA LYS A 261 10.80 -6.99 -14.18
C LYS A 261 11.47 -6.50 -15.48
N LEU A 262 10.78 -6.62 -16.62
CA LEU A 262 11.28 -6.11 -17.91
C LEU A 262 11.46 -4.57 -17.89
N LEU A 263 10.49 -3.84 -17.34
CA LEU A 263 10.57 -2.37 -17.17
C LEU A 263 11.72 -1.96 -16.23
N ARG A 264 11.92 -2.67 -15.11
CA ARG A 264 13.04 -2.42 -14.20
C ARG A 264 14.39 -2.67 -14.88
N ARG A 265 14.48 -3.75 -15.68
CA ARG A 265 15.68 -4.14 -16.43
C ARG A 265 16.09 -3.07 -17.45
N GLU A 266 15.12 -2.41 -18.09
CA GLU A 266 15.36 -1.28 -18.99
C GLU A 266 15.93 -0.06 -18.26
N VAL A 267 15.34 0.31 -17.11
CA VAL A 267 15.82 1.43 -16.28
C VAL A 267 17.22 1.15 -15.70
N ALA A 268 17.55 -0.11 -15.43
CA ALA A 268 18.87 -0.54 -14.97
C ALA A 268 19.94 -0.61 -16.08
N GLY A 269 19.54 -0.55 -17.37
CA GLY A 269 20.47 -0.60 -18.49
C GLY A 269 21.11 -1.97 -18.74
N GLU A 270 20.47 -3.07 -18.34
CA GLU A 270 21.03 -4.43 -18.45
C GLU A 270 20.97 -4.97 -19.89
N THR A 271 21.97 -4.60 -20.69
CA THR A 271 22.10 -4.93 -22.12
C THR A 271 22.37 -6.41 -22.44
N GLY A 272 22.63 -7.25 -21.43
CA GLY A 272 23.17 -8.61 -21.61
C GLY A 272 22.20 -9.70 -22.10
N GLN A 273 20.88 -9.55 -21.98
CA GLN A 273 19.89 -10.59 -22.33
C GLN A 273 18.90 -10.14 -23.44
N GLY A 274 19.39 -9.38 -24.42
CA GLY A 274 18.62 -8.99 -25.61
C GLY A 274 17.46 -8.00 -25.35
N PRO A 275 16.73 -7.61 -26.42
CA PRO A 275 15.69 -6.58 -26.35
C PRO A 275 14.42 -7.05 -25.61
N THR A 276 13.97 -6.22 -24.69
CA THR A 276 12.83 -6.47 -23.80
C THR A 276 11.47 -6.40 -24.50
N TYR A 277 11.34 -5.65 -25.60
CA TYR A 277 10.09 -5.56 -26.37
C TYR A 277 9.63 -6.90 -26.97
N ILE A 278 10.52 -7.90 -27.14
CA ILE A 278 10.20 -9.19 -27.77
C ILE A 278 9.17 -9.96 -26.93
N PHE A 279 9.22 -9.84 -25.60
CA PHE A 279 8.32 -10.53 -24.68
C PHE A 279 6.89 -9.99 -24.68
N LYS A 280 6.69 -8.76 -25.17
CA LYS A 280 5.41 -8.02 -25.14
C LYS A 280 4.25 -8.80 -25.77
N ALA A 281 4.44 -9.38 -26.94
CA ALA A 281 3.39 -10.12 -27.64
C ALA A 281 2.93 -11.37 -26.87
N GLY A 282 3.85 -12.07 -26.19
CA GLY A 282 3.52 -13.22 -25.36
C GLY A 282 2.74 -12.83 -24.10
N LEU A 283 3.14 -11.73 -23.45
CA LEU A 283 2.42 -11.17 -22.30
C LEU A 283 1.00 -10.72 -22.68
N GLN A 284 0.84 -10.07 -23.84
CA GLN A 284 -0.47 -9.67 -24.39
C GLN A 284 -1.36 -10.88 -24.69
N SER A 285 -0.83 -11.95 -25.30
CA SER A 285 -1.61 -13.18 -25.55
C SER A 285 -2.14 -13.76 -24.24
N ARG A 286 -1.26 -13.95 -23.24
CA ARG A 286 -1.64 -14.48 -21.93
C ARG A 286 -2.68 -13.61 -21.22
N LEU A 287 -2.58 -12.29 -21.33
CA LEU A 287 -3.54 -11.35 -20.72
C LEU A 287 -4.92 -11.46 -21.40
N ASN A 288 -4.94 -11.53 -22.74
CA ASN A 288 -6.18 -11.75 -23.52
C ASN A 288 -6.80 -13.12 -23.22
N GLU A 289 -5.99 -14.17 -23.04
CA GLU A 289 -6.47 -15.51 -22.65
C GLU A 289 -7.13 -15.50 -21.25
N ILE A 290 -6.57 -14.76 -20.28
CA ILE A 290 -7.21 -14.57 -18.97
C ILE A 290 -8.54 -13.83 -19.14
N GLN A 291 -8.58 -12.76 -19.94
CA GLN A 291 -9.82 -12.01 -20.19
C GLN A 291 -10.90 -12.89 -20.83
N GLN A 292 -10.57 -13.72 -21.82
CA GLN A 292 -11.51 -14.63 -22.48
C GLN A 292 -12.02 -15.77 -21.58
N ARG A 293 -11.21 -16.21 -20.60
CA ARG A 293 -11.58 -17.26 -19.64
C ARG A 293 -12.25 -16.71 -18.37
N LEU A 294 -12.33 -15.40 -18.23
CA LEU A 294 -12.87 -14.76 -17.03
C LEU A 294 -14.39 -15.04 -16.90
N PRO A 295 -14.90 -15.39 -15.70
CA PRO A 295 -16.34 -15.50 -15.48
C PRO A 295 -17.10 -14.22 -15.85
N ALA A 296 -18.31 -14.36 -16.40
CA ALA A 296 -19.14 -13.21 -16.81
C ALA A 296 -19.40 -12.21 -15.67
N LYS A 297 -19.54 -12.69 -14.42
CA LYS A 297 -19.71 -11.85 -13.22
C LYS A 297 -18.50 -10.97 -12.89
N LEU A 298 -17.28 -11.38 -13.27
CA LEU A 298 -16.07 -10.61 -13.00
C LEU A 298 -15.76 -9.59 -14.10
N HIS A 299 -16.43 -9.68 -15.26
CA HIS A 299 -16.28 -8.70 -16.34
C HIS A 299 -16.74 -7.30 -15.94
N SER A 300 -17.61 -7.15 -14.93
CA SER A 300 -18.06 -5.87 -14.37
C SER A 300 -17.43 -5.52 -13.01
N HIS A 301 -16.48 -6.33 -12.51
CA HIS A 301 -15.91 -6.12 -11.19
C HIS A 301 -14.79 -5.08 -11.24
N TYR A 302 -15.04 -3.88 -10.69
CA TYR A 302 -14.17 -2.70 -10.80
C TYR A 302 -12.69 -2.99 -10.49
N VAL A 303 -12.41 -3.75 -9.42
CA VAL A 303 -11.03 -4.07 -9.01
C VAL A 303 -10.33 -4.98 -10.04
N VAL A 304 -11.04 -5.94 -10.64
CA VAL A 304 -10.49 -6.87 -11.64
C VAL A 304 -10.26 -6.14 -12.98
N GLN A 305 -11.21 -5.31 -13.41
CA GLN A 305 -11.04 -4.43 -14.57
C GLN A 305 -9.86 -3.46 -14.38
N SER A 306 -9.79 -2.77 -13.24
CA SER A 306 -8.69 -1.85 -12.91
C SER A 306 -7.35 -2.57 -12.95
N GLN A 307 -7.27 -3.78 -12.41
CA GLN A 307 -6.06 -4.61 -12.42
C GLN A 307 -5.69 -5.05 -13.85
N MET A 308 -6.67 -5.43 -14.68
CA MET A 308 -6.49 -5.80 -16.08
C MET A 308 -5.90 -4.64 -16.90
N TYR A 309 -6.52 -3.46 -16.86
CA TYR A 309 -6.05 -2.28 -17.59
C TYR A 309 -4.70 -1.77 -17.06
N SER A 310 -4.43 -1.93 -15.77
CA SER A 310 -3.13 -1.58 -15.17
C SER A 310 -2.00 -2.45 -15.74
N VAL A 311 -2.20 -3.77 -15.82
CA VAL A 311 -1.22 -4.68 -16.41
C VAL A 311 -1.14 -4.52 -17.93
N GLU A 312 -2.25 -4.26 -18.63
CA GLU A 312 -2.25 -3.93 -20.06
C GLU A 312 -1.34 -2.71 -20.33
N ALA A 313 -1.53 -1.61 -19.60
CA ALA A 313 -0.72 -0.41 -19.72
C ALA A 313 0.76 -0.66 -19.38
N GLN A 314 1.06 -1.45 -18.33
CA GLN A 314 2.44 -1.86 -18.01
C GLN A 314 3.09 -2.63 -19.18
N VAL A 315 2.42 -3.66 -19.71
CA VAL A 315 2.91 -4.45 -20.86
C VAL A 315 3.07 -3.59 -22.11
N HIS A 316 2.17 -2.63 -22.35
CA HIS A 316 2.30 -1.70 -23.47
C HIS A 316 3.44 -0.70 -23.29
N SER A 317 3.78 -0.34 -22.05
CA SER A 317 4.88 0.58 -21.74
C SER A 317 6.29 -0.03 -21.82
N ILE A 318 6.42 -1.36 -21.93
CA ILE A 318 7.70 -2.05 -22.12
C ILE A 318 8.43 -1.46 -23.33
N SER A 319 9.68 -1.04 -23.10
CA SER A 319 10.62 -0.40 -24.01
C SER A 319 10.21 0.99 -24.52
N LEU A 320 8.95 1.40 -24.32
CA LEU A 320 8.37 2.64 -24.86
C LEU A 320 9.12 3.91 -24.46
N PHE A 321 9.84 3.85 -23.34
CA PHE A 321 10.58 4.96 -22.76
C PHE A 321 12.06 4.63 -22.47
N ALA A 322 12.62 3.65 -23.19
CA ALA A 322 14.03 3.30 -23.16
C ALA A 322 14.73 3.78 -24.44
N ASP A 323 16.04 4.02 -24.39
CA ASP A 323 16.88 4.40 -25.55
C ASP A 323 17.15 3.21 -26.51
N GLN A 324 16.17 2.33 -26.69
CA GLN A 324 16.22 1.23 -27.66
C GLN A 324 15.61 1.68 -29.00
N SER A 325 16.21 1.28 -30.12
CA SER A 325 15.72 1.57 -31.47
C SER A 325 14.49 0.72 -31.84
N ILE A 326 13.36 1.04 -31.23
CA ILE A 326 12.06 0.44 -31.55
C ILE A 326 11.56 0.97 -32.90
N PRO A 327 11.05 0.12 -33.80
CA PRO A 327 10.39 0.56 -35.03
C PRO A 327 9.28 1.57 -34.73
N GLU A 328 9.26 2.68 -35.46
CA GLU A 328 8.34 3.80 -35.23
C GLU A 328 6.86 3.38 -35.17
N THR A 329 6.45 2.46 -36.04
CA THR A 329 5.10 1.89 -36.06
C THR A 329 4.74 1.14 -34.77
N MET A 330 5.69 0.41 -34.18
CA MET A 330 5.53 -0.24 -32.88
C MET A 330 5.51 0.78 -31.74
N ARG A 331 6.34 1.84 -31.82
CA ARG A 331 6.35 2.95 -30.85
C ARG A 331 5.01 3.67 -30.82
N ILE A 332 4.47 4.07 -31.97
CA ILE A 332 3.16 4.75 -32.08
C ILE A 332 2.02 3.84 -31.59
N SER A 333 2.00 2.57 -32.01
CA SER A 333 1.02 1.58 -31.55
C SER A 333 1.07 1.39 -30.02
N ALA A 334 2.28 1.35 -29.44
CA ALA A 334 2.48 1.27 -28.00
C ALA A 334 1.99 2.53 -27.26
N LYS A 335 2.33 3.75 -27.74
CA LYS A 335 1.81 5.02 -27.19
C LYS A 335 0.28 5.03 -27.19
N TYR A 336 -0.34 4.74 -28.33
CA TYR A 336 -1.80 4.74 -28.48
C TYR A 336 -2.49 3.74 -27.53
N ALA A 337 -1.97 2.52 -27.43
CA ALA A 337 -2.54 1.50 -26.57
C ALA A 337 -2.35 1.81 -25.07
N CYS A 338 -1.19 2.36 -24.66
CA CYS A 338 -1.02 2.88 -23.30
C CYS A 338 -2.08 3.96 -22.97
N THR A 339 -2.31 4.92 -23.88
CA THR A 339 -3.34 5.95 -23.69
C THR A 339 -4.75 5.33 -23.60
N LYS A 340 -5.04 4.32 -24.42
CA LYS A 340 -6.34 3.62 -24.40
C LYS A 340 -6.55 2.86 -23.09
N ALA A 341 -5.56 2.11 -22.63
CA ALA A 341 -5.63 1.37 -21.37
C ALA A 341 -5.73 2.32 -20.15
N ALA A 342 -4.92 3.38 -20.11
CA ALA A 342 -5.00 4.40 -19.06
C ALA A 342 -6.36 5.10 -19.03
N ARG A 343 -6.94 5.42 -20.21
CA ARG A 343 -8.30 5.96 -20.29
C ARG A 343 -9.33 4.96 -19.75
N ALA A 344 -9.31 3.70 -20.21
CA ALA A 344 -10.26 2.69 -19.74
C ALA A 344 -10.14 2.44 -18.22
N TRP A 345 -8.93 2.54 -17.68
CA TRP A 345 -8.67 2.51 -16.24
C TRP A 345 -9.34 3.68 -15.51
N PHE A 346 -9.18 4.92 -15.98
CA PHE A 346 -9.84 6.09 -15.37
C PHE A 346 -11.37 6.06 -15.53
N ASP A 347 -11.87 5.67 -16.70
CA ASP A 347 -13.30 5.48 -16.96
C ASP A 347 -13.90 4.43 -15.98
N THR A 348 -13.15 3.36 -15.68
CA THR A 348 -13.51 2.35 -14.65
C THR A 348 -13.48 2.93 -13.24
N PHE A 349 -12.42 3.66 -12.87
CA PHE A 349 -12.28 4.25 -11.54
C PHE A 349 -13.37 5.30 -11.24
N PHE A 350 -13.70 6.16 -12.21
CA PHE A 350 -14.77 7.15 -12.06
C PHE A 350 -16.18 6.57 -12.12
N ALA A 351 -16.34 5.32 -12.55
CA ALA A 351 -17.60 4.58 -12.46
C ALA A 351 -17.86 3.96 -11.06
N VAL A 352 -16.87 3.98 -10.16
CA VAL A 352 -17.04 3.50 -8.77
C VAL A 352 -17.84 4.53 -7.96
N PRO A 353 -18.90 4.13 -7.22
CA PRO A 353 -19.62 5.02 -6.33
C PRO A 353 -18.70 5.68 -5.29
N LEU A 354 -18.83 7.00 -5.08
CA LEU A 354 -17.95 7.77 -4.18
C LEU A 354 -17.89 7.23 -2.74
N MET A 355 -18.93 6.51 -2.29
CA MET A 355 -19.00 5.87 -0.98
C MET A 355 -18.14 4.60 -0.87
N GLU A 356 -17.90 3.93 -2.00
CA GLU A 356 -17.11 2.69 -2.12
C GLU A 356 -15.64 2.98 -2.39
N VAL A 357 -15.30 4.14 -2.98
CA VAL A 357 -13.91 4.55 -3.27
C VAL A 357 -12.96 4.34 -2.08
N PRO A 358 -13.27 4.73 -0.81
CA PRO A 358 -12.38 4.49 0.33
C PRO A 358 -12.10 3.00 0.62
N GLY A 359 -12.99 2.11 0.18
CA GLY A 359 -12.87 0.65 0.31
C GLY A 359 -12.06 -0.02 -0.78
N LEU A 360 -11.64 0.71 -1.81
CA LEU A 360 -10.84 0.15 -2.89
C LEU A 360 -9.46 -0.29 -2.35
N PRO A 361 -8.93 -1.43 -2.82
CA PRO A 361 -7.62 -1.91 -2.37
C PRO A 361 -6.49 -0.94 -2.72
N PHE A 362 -5.43 -0.96 -1.93
CA PHE A 362 -4.20 -0.19 -2.14
C PHE A 362 -3.64 -0.36 -3.57
N ALA A 363 -3.81 -1.55 -4.16
CA ALA A 363 -3.45 -1.84 -5.56
C ALA A 363 -4.11 -0.91 -6.60
N VAL A 364 -5.35 -0.47 -6.37
CA VAL A 364 -6.04 0.48 -7.27
C VAL A 364 -5.36 1.86 -7.21
N TYR A 365 -4.96 2.31 -6.02
CA TYR A 365 -4.24 3.58 -5.85
C TYR A 365 -2.79 3.53 -6.36
N VAL A 366 -2.14 2.36 -6.27
CA VAL A 366 -0.85 2.10 -6.94
C VAL A 366 -1.03 2.19 -8.46
N SER A 367 -2.04 1.53 -9.01
CA SER A 367 -2.37 1.58 -10.44
C SER A 367 -2.68 3.01 -10.90
N MET A 368 -3.42 3.79 -10.11
CA MET A 368 -3.66 5.22 -10.38
C MET A 368 -2.35 5.99 -10.54
N SER A 369 -1.41 5.77 -9.62
CA SER A 369 -0.10 6.43 -9.62
C SER A 369 0.72 6.03 -10.85
N HIS A 370 0.66 4.75 -11.26
CA HIS A 370 1.27 4.27 -12.50
C HIS A 370 0.61 4.88 -13.74
N MET A 371 -0.73 4.95 -13.81
CA MET A 371 -1.43 5.55 -14.96
C MET A 371 -1.11 7.03 -15.10
N GLN A 372 -1.05 7.77 -13.99
CA GLN A 372 -0.62 9.18 -13.98
C GLN A 372 0.82 9.32 -14.50
N ALA A 373 1.75 8.47 -14.06
CA ALA A 373 3.13 8.48 -14.54
C ALA A 373 3.24 8.12 -16.04
N ILE A 374 2.49 7.14 -16.53
CA ILE A 374 2.44 6.77 -17.95
C ILE A 374 1.89 7.94 -18.77
N LEU A 375 0.75 8.52 -18.39
CA LEU A 375 0.16 9.66 -19.10
C LEU A 375 1.10 10.87 -19.10
N TYR A 376 1.75 11.19 -17.98
CA TYR A 376 2.75 12.25 -17.91
C TYR A 376 3.89 12.01 -18.91
N ARG A 377 4.50 10.82 -18.90
CA ARG A 377 5.59 10.51 -19.86
C ARG A 377 5.11 10.53 -21.32
N LEU A 378 3.86 10.16 -21.59
CA LEU A 378 3.27 10.25 -22.94
C LEU A 378 3.02 11.68 -23.40
N THR A 379 2.69 12.61 -22.49
CA THR A 379 2.47 14.03 -22.83
C THR A 379 3.75 14.86 -22.85
N THR A 380 4.79 14.47 -22.10
CA THR A 380 6.08 15.19 -22.06
C THR A 380 7.18 14.56 -22.90
N SER A 381 6.95 13.42 -23.55
CA SER A 381 7.92 12.87 -24.51
C SER A 381 7.78 13.61 -25.84
N GLU A 382 8.71 14.54 -26.08
CA GLU A 382 8.95 15.08 -27.42
C GLU A 382 9.19 13.88 -28.37
N ASP A 383 8.36 13.74 -29.39
CA ASP A 383 8.61 12.77 -30.45
C ASP A 383 9.65 13.39 -31.39
N PRO A 384 10.86 12.79 -31.55
CA PRO A 384 11.81 13.25 -32.54
C PRO A 384 11.30 12.80 -33.93
N ALA A 385 10.50 13.68 -34.54
CA ALA A 385 9.95 13.58 -35.89
C ALA A 385 10.58 14.67 -36.78
#